data_AF-A0A4Y2KBI1-F1
#
_entry.id   AF-A0A4Y2KBI1-F1
#
_cell.length_a   1.000
_cell.length_b   1.000
_cell.length_c   1.000
_cell.angle_alpha   90.00
_cell.angle_beta   90.00
_cell.angle_gamma   90.00
#
_symmetry.space_group_name_H-M   'P 1'
#
loop_
_entity.id
_entity.type
_entity.pdbx_description
1 polymer ?
#
loop_
_entity_poly.entity_id
_entity_poly.type
_entity_poly.pdbx_seq_one_letter_code
_entity_poly.pdbx_strand_id
1 'polypeptide(L)'
;MIDLAPQLRAGVEEILGNADRSVVLANEGESATKLMEIFVSRLETLKNRSPTGKLWIQYFEMVTLVKQFIESERIGNWKLHLQTIAKMLPYFHASGHFSYAKCAHLYLQDMLDLENTMGAAEYEKFTTQGNFTIRRTFKFWPGTWSNMTIEQSLMKNMKTFGGLTHGRGVSDSVLARWTQGMTELQYL
;
A
#
# COMPACT_ATOMS: atom_id res chain seq x y z
N MET A 1 14.90 -0.59 -26.34
CA MET A 1 14.34 0.77 -26.51
C MET A 1 13.03 0.59 -27.26
N ILE A 2 11.89 0.82 -26.63
CA ILE A 2 10.57 0.56 -27.23
C ILE A 2 10.29 1.69 -28.20
N ASP A 3 10.09 1.37 -29.49
CA ASP A 3 9.82 2.34 -30.54
C ASP A 3 8.33 2.71 -30.50
N LEU A 4 8.03 3.91 -30.00
CA LEU A 4 6.65 4.42 -29.87
C LEU A 4 6.22 5.07 -31.20
N ALA A 5 4.97 4.85 -31.61
CA ALA A 5 4.38 5.50 -32.77
C ALA A 5 4.48 7.04 -32.66
N PRO A 6 4.68 7.78 -33.78
CA PRO A 6 4.97 9.21 -33.76
C PRO A 6 3.94 10.07 -32.99
N GLN A 7 2.66 9.72 -33.11
CA GLN A 7 1.58 10.38 -32.35
C GLN A 7 1.63 10.14 -30.82
N LEU A 8 2.07 8.95 -30.39
CA LEU A 8 2.26 8.62 -28.98
C LEU A 8 3.50 9.33 -28.42
N ARG A 9 4.57 9.42 -29.22
CA ARG A 9 5.76 10.19 -28.89
C ARG A 9 5.45 11.68 -28.76
N ALA A 10 4.68 12.25 -29.68
CA ALA A 10 4.23 13.65 -29.60
C ALA A 10 3.36 13.91 -28.37
N GLY A 11 2.46 12.99 -28.00
CA GLY A 11 1.67 13.10 -26.77
C GLY A 11 2.51 12.97 -25.49
N VAL A 12 3.54 12.12 -25.49
CA VAL A 12 4.50 11.98 -24.38
C VAL A 12 5.41 13.22 -24.29
N GLU A 13 5.86 13.76 -25.42
CA GLU A 13 6.62 15.01 -25.50
C GLU A 13 5.76 16.25 -25.16
N GLU A 14 4.45 16.25 -25.41
CA GLU A 14 3.50 17.28 -24.96
C GLU A 14 3.27 17.22 -23.45
N ILE A 15 3.16 16.01 -22.87
CA ILE A 15 3.04 15.79 -21.42
C ILE A 15 4.36 16.14 -20.70
N LEU A 16 5.50 15.77 -21.27
CA LEU A 16 6.84 16.11 -20.74
C LEU A 16 7.19 17.59 -20.97
N GLY A 17 6.77 18.17 -22.09
CA GLY A 17 7.04 19.55 -22.49
C GLY A 17 6.18 20.57 -21.75
N ASN A 18 4.98 20.20 -21.30
CA ASN A 18 4.19 21.03 -20.36
C ASN A 18 4.62 20.88 -18.90
N ALA A 19 5.36 19.83 -18.56
CA ALA A 19 6.13 19.77 -17.32
C ALA A 19 7.45 20.51 -17.52
N ASP A 20 7.37 21.79 -17.89
CA ASP A 20 8.55 22.63 -17.95
C ASP A 20 9.15 22.66 -16.55
N ARG A 21 10.24 21.93 -16.40
CA ARG A 21 10.97 21.78 -15.14
C ARG A 21 11.38 23.15 -14.61
N SER A 22 11.58 24.12 -15.50
CA SER A 22 11.87 25.50 -15.15
C SER A 22 10.66 26.25 -14.60
N VAL A 23 9.43 25.96 -15.03
CA VAL A 23 8.19 26.57 -14.48
C VAL A 23 7.86 26.02 -13.09
N VAL A 24 8.09 24.72 -12.87
CA VAL A 24 7.91 24.10 -11.55
C VAL A 24 8.96 24.58 -10.55
N LEU A 25 10.20 24.80 -11.01
CA LEU A 25 11.31 25.29 -10.19
C LEU A 25 11.34 26.83 -10.05
N ALA A 26 10.76 27.58 -10.99
CA ALA A 26 10.66 29.04 -10.94
C ALA A 26 9.48 29.54 -10.09
N ASN A 27 8.55 28.65 -9.72
CA ASN A 27 7.44 28.97 -8.81
C ASN A 27 7.87 28.88 -7.33
N GLU A 28 8.96 29.57 -6.96
CA GLU A 28 9.48 29.65 -5.58
C GLU A 28 8.52 30.34 -4.59
N GLY A 29 7.34 30.81 -5.05
CA GLY A 29 6.34 31.51 -4.24
C GLY A 29 4.91 30.91 -4.27
N GLU A 30 4.64 29.84 -5.03
CA GLU A 30 3.33 29.17 -4.96
C GLU A 30 3.34 28.04 -3.95
N SER A 31 2.44 28.10 -2.97
CA SER A 31 2.25 27.03 -1.99
C SER A 31 1.98 25.69 -2.72
N ALA A 32 2.52 24.59 -2.21
CA ALA A 32 2.38 23.24 -2.79
C ALA A 32 0.91 22.86 -3.11
N THR A 33 -0.03 23.45 -2.40
CA THR A 33 -1.47 23.38 -2.62
C THR A 33 -1.89 23.86 -4.01
N LYS A 34 -1.38 25.02 -4.46
CA LYS A 34 -1.74 25.61 -5.76
C LYS A 34 -1.18 24.81 -6.93
N LEU A 35 0.04 24.29 -6.80
CA LEU A 35 0.61 23.36 -7.79
C LEU A 35 -0.23 22.07 -7.90
N MET A 36 -0.70 21.55 -6.77
CA MET A 36 -1.57 20.38 -6.75
C MET A 36 -2.92 20.65 -7.42
N GLU A 37 -3.52 21.81 -7.19
CA GLU A 37 -4.78 22.22 -7.84
C GLU A 37 -4.63 22.28 -9.37
N ILE A 38 -3.55 22.89 -9.86
CA ILE A 38 -3.24 22.94 -11.29
C ILE A 38 -3.10 21.52 -11.85
N PHE A 39 -2.36 20.66 -11.17
CA PHE A 39 -2.14 19.28 -11.59
C PHE A 39 -3.46 18.50 -11.69
N VAL A 40 -4.31 18.57 -10.65
CA VAL A 40 -5.62 17.90 -10.63
C VAL A 40 -6.53 18.41 -11.74
N SER A 41 -6.56 19.72 -11.99
CA SER A 41 -7.33 20.33 -13.10
C SER A 41 -6.88 19.81 -14.47
N ARG A 42 -5.58 19.63 -14.67
CA ARG A 42 -5.03 19.05 -15.91
C ARG A 42 -5.40 17.58 -16.07
N LEU A 43 -5.36 16.79 -15.00
CA LEU A 43 -5.79 15.38 -15.06
C LEU A 43 -7.26 15.26 -15.49
N GLU A 44 -8.15 16.10 -14.95
CA GLU A 44 -9.56 16.10 -15.35
C GLU A 44 -9.77 16.54 -16.80
N THR A 45 -9.02 17.54 -17.27
CA THR A 45 -9.05 17.92 -18.69
C THR A 45 -8.65 16.75 -19.60
N LEU A 46 -7.59 16.02 -19.25
CA LEU A 46 -7.12 14.85 -20.02
C LEU A 46 -8.10 13.68 -19.97
N LYS A 47 -8.71 13.43 -18.80
CA LYS A 47 -9.72 12.38 -18.60
C LYS A 47 -10.93 12.57 -19.50
N ASN A 48 -11.37 13.81 -19.67
CA ASN A 48 -12.57 14.14 -20.43
C ASN A 48 -12.31 14.36 -21.94
N ARG A 49 -11.05 14.40 -22.37
CA ARG A 49 -10.67 14.60 -23.79
C ARG A 49 -11.01 13.41 -24.69
N SER A 50 -10.88 12.17 -24.20
CA SER A 50 -11.14 10.97 -25.00
C SER A 50 -11.38 9.72 -24.13
N PRO A 51 -11.99 8.65 -24.69
CA PRO A 51 -12.10 7.36 -24.01
C PRO A 51 -10.74 6.78 -23.57
N THR A 52 -9.70 6.95 -24.41
CA THR A 52 -8.33 6.52 -24.09
C THR A 52 -7.75 7.35 -22.94
N GLY A 53 -7.98 8.67 -22.93
CA GLY A 53 -7.60 9.54 -21.81
C GLY A 53 -8.23 9.08 -20.50
N LYS A 54 -9.54 8.79 -20.53
CA LYS A 54 -10.27 8.25 -19.36
C LYS A 54 -9.65 6.95 -18.83
N LEU A 55 -9.28 6.03 -19.72
CA LEU A 55 -8.63 4.77 -19.35
C LEU A 55 -7.27 5.00 -18.65
N TRP A 56 -6.41 5.85 -19.22
CA TRP A 56 -5.10 6.13 -18.64
C TRP A 56 -5.19 6.83 -17.29
N ILE A 57 -6.12 7.77 -17.14
CA ILE A 57 -6.35 8.46 -15.87
C ILE A 57 -6.91 7.48 -14.83
N GLN A 58 -7.84 6.60 -15.19
CA GLN A 58 -8.30 5.54 -14.29
C GLN A 58 -7.15 4.64 -13.82
N TYR A 59 -6.25 4.25 -14.73
CA TYR A 59 -5.06 3.47 -14.36
C TYR A 59 -4.12 4.23 -13.42
N PHE A 60 -3.90 5.52 -13.68
CA PHE A 60 -3.12 6.39 -12.80
C PHE A 60 -3.75 6.49 -11.40
N GLU A 61 -5.07 6.65 -11.30
CA GLU A 61 -5.83 6.65 -10.05
C GLU A 61 -5.65 5.33 -9.29
N MET A 62 -5.72 4.18 -9.98
CA MET A 62 -5.50 2.86 -9.38
C MET A 62 -4.08 2.70 -8.82
N VAL A 63 -3.05 3.08 -9.58
CA VAL A 63 -1.65 3.01 -9.12
C VAL A 63 -1.42 3.94 -7.92
N THR A 64 -2.01 5.14 -7.96
CA THR A 64 -1.93 6.10 -6.85
C THR A 64 -2.59 5.54 -5.60
N LEU A 65 -3.76 4.90 -5.73
CA LEU A 65 -4.45 4.26 -4.61
C LEU A 65 -3.61 3.13 -3.98
N VAL A 66 -2.97 2.29 -4.80
CA VAL A 66 -2.05 1.25 -4.30
C VAL A 66 -0.86 1.85 -3.57
N LYS A 67 -0.29 2.94 -4.09
CA LYS A 67 0.80 3.65 -3.39
C LYS A 67 0.36 4.23 -2.05
N GLN A 68 -0.84 4.81 -1.97
CA GLN A 68 -1.41 5.32 -0.71
C GLN A 68 -1.69 4.20 0.30
N PHE A 69 -2.11 3.02 -0.17
CA PHE A 69 -2.26 1.85 0.70
C PHE A 69 -0.90 1.42 1.27
N ILE A 70 0.14 1.33 0.43
CA ILE A 70 1.50 1.02 0.88
C ILE A 70 2.00 2.09 1.85
N GLU A 71 1.77 3.37 1.56
CA GLU A 71 2.11 4.47 2.44
C GLU A 71 1.49 4.30 3.83
N SER A 72 0.19 4.02 3.89
CA SER A 72 -0.54 3.86 5.16
C SER A 72 0.10 2.80 6.06
N GLU A 73 0.60 1.71 5.48
CA GLU A 73 1.26 0.60 6.17
C GLU A 73 2.70 0.94 6.56
N ARG A 74 3.39 1.74 5.74
CA ARG A 74 4.76 2.14 6.01
C ARG A 74 4.88 3.15 7.14
N ILE A 75 3.89 4.04 7.24
CA ILE A 75 3.81 5.08 8.29
C ILE A 75 2.92 4.68 9.47
N GLY A 76 2.24 3.52 9.40
CA GLY A 76 1.25 3.06 10.36
C GLY A 76 0.10 4.04 10.58
N ASN A 77 -0.49 4.55 9.50
CA ASN A 77 -1.71 5.35 9.55
C ASN A 77 -2.95 4.46 9.33
N TRP A 78 -3.59 4.10 10.44
CA TRP A 78 -4.74 3.17 10.45
C TRP A 78 -5.94 3.69 9.66
N LYS A 79 -6.26 4.98 9.81
CA LYS A 79 -7.39 5.60 9.12
C LYS A 79 -7.19 5.58 7.60
N LEU A 80 -5.98 5.93 7.13
CA LEU A 80 -5.65 5.90 5.71
C LEU A 80 -5.68 4.46 5.16
N HIS A 81 -5.25 3.48 5.96
CA HIS A 81 -5.31 2.07 5.60
C HIS A 81 -6.76 1.62 5.32
N LEU A 82 -7.70 1.88 6.23
CA LEU A 82 -9.11 1.53 6.01
C LEU A 82 -9.75 2.29 4.84
N GLN A 83 -9.43 3.58 4.68
CA GLN A 83 -9.92 4.38 3.56
C GLN A 83 -9.45 3.85 2.20
N THR A 84 -8.20 3.40 2.11
CA THR A 84 -7.65 2.87 0.87
C THR A 84 -8.24 1.50 0.53
N ILE A 85 -8.47 0.63 1.51
CA ILE A 85 -9.21 -0.63 1.32
C ILE A 85 -10.63 -0.36 0.82
N ALA A 86 -11.35 0.57 1.46
CA ALA A 86 -12.70 0.94 1.03
C ALA A 86 -12.74 1.41 -0.44
N LYS A 87 -11.77 2.22 -0.85
CA LYS A 87 -11.61 2.68 -2.23
C LYS A 87 -11.16 1.57 -3.20
N MET A 88 -10.51 0.52 -2.71
CA MET A 88 -10.10 -0.64 -3.53
C MET A 88 -11.26 -1.59 -3.84
N LEU A 89 -12.30 -1.64 -3.01
CA LEU A 89 -13.43 -2.56 -3.16
C LEU A 89 -14.07 -2.55 -4.56
N PRO A 90 -14.40 -1.40 -5.18
CA PRO A 90 -14.97 -1.38 -6.53
C PRO A 90 -14.07 -2.05 -7.57
N TYR A 91 -12.75 -1.93 -7.43
CA TYR A 91 -11.80 -2.55 -8.34
C TYR A 91 -11.76 -4.08 -8.17
N PHE A 92 -11.86 -4.59 -6.95
CA PHE A 92 -11.95 -6.05 -6.73
C PHE A 92 -13.21 -6.65 -7.35
N HIS A 93 -14.35 -5.94 -7.27
CA HIS A 93 -15.58 -6.35 -7.95
C HIS A 93 -15.43 -6.30 -9.47
N ALA A 94 -14.93 -5.17 -9.99
CA ALA A 94 -14.79 -4.96 -11.43
C ALA A 94 -13.80 -5.94 -12.08
N SER A 95 -12.76 -6.38 -11.36
CA SER A 95 -11.77 -7.33 -11.86
C SER A 95 -12.15 -8.81 -11.63
N GLY A 96 -13.33 -9.09 -11.06
CA GLY A 96 -13.77 -10.46 -10.77
C GLY A 96 -13.06 -11.14 -9.59
N HIS A 97 -12.34 -10.37 -8.76
CA HIS A 97 -11.67 -10.88 -7.56
C HIS A 97 -12.64 -10.99 -6.38
N PHE A 98 -13.75 -11.72 -6.56
CA PHE A 98 -14.86 -11.75 -5.60
C PHE A 98 -14.48 -12.28 -4.21
N SER A 99 -13.58 -13.26 -4.13
CA SER A 99 -13.09 -13.76 -2.83
C SER A 99 -12.35 -12.67 -2.06
N TYR A 100 -11.52 -11.87 -2.74
CA TYR A 100 -10.84 -10.73 -2.14
C TYR A 100 -11.84 -9.63 -1.77
N ALA A 101 -12.81 -9.34 -2.64
CA ALA A 101 -13.86 -8.36 -2.34
C ALA A 101 -14.67 -8.74 -1.09
N LYS A 102 -15.05 -10.02 -0.96
CA LYS A 102 -15.76 -10.54 0.21
C LYS A 102 -14.92 -10.40 1.48
N CYS A 103 -13.67 -10.87 1.46
CA CYS A 103 -12.79 -10.78 2.62
C CYS A 103 -12.50 -9.33 3.01
N ALA A 104 -12.29 -8.45 2.03
CA ALA A 104 -12.05 -7.03 2.27
C ALA A 104 -13.28 -6.33 2.88
N HIS A 105 -14.49 -6.69 2.46
CA HIS A 105 -15.73 -6.20 3.08
C HIS A 105 -15.85 -6.62 4.55
N LEU A 106 -15.67 -7.91 4.84
CA LEU A 106 -15.72 -8.43 6.22
C LEU A 106 -14.65 -7.74 7.09
N TYR A 107 -13.43 -7.69 6.58
CA TYR A 107 -12.32 -7.00 7.26
C TYR A 107 -12.66 -5.53 7.54
N LEU A 108 -13.15 -4.79 6.55
CA LEU A 108 -13.48 -3.37 6.73
C LEU A 108 -14.59 -3.18 7.77
N GLN A 109 -15.61 -4.04 7.77
CA GLN A 109 -16.68 -4.00 8.76
C GLN A 109 -16.15 -4.25 10.17
N ASP A 110 -15.37 -5.32 10.36
CA ASP A 110 -14.80 -5.67 11.66
C ASP A 110 -13.85 -4.57 12.16
N MET A 111 -13.04 -3.99 11.27
CA MET A 111 -12.08 -2.95 11.62
C MET A 111 -12.72 -1.59 11.91
N LEU A 112 -13.90 -1.31 11.35
CA LEU A 112 -14.68 -0.12 11.69
C LEU A 112 -15.38 -0.26 13.05
N ASP A 113 -15.69 -1.49 13.47
CA ASP A 113 -16.23 -1.81 14.80
C ASP A 113 -15.13 -2.13 15.84
N LEU A 114 -13.87 -1.93 15.47
CA LEU A 114 -12.71 -2.31 16.30
C LEU A 114 -12.70 -1.59 17.65
N GLU A 115 -13.13 -0.32 17.69
CA GLU A 115 -13.20 0.47 18.93
C GLU A 115 -14.18 -0.13 19.96
N ASN A 116 -15.25 -0.78 19.50
CA ASN A 116 -16.24 -1.41 20.38
C ASN A 116 -15.83 -2.81 20.82
N THR A 117 -14.96 -3.48 20.06
CA THR A 117 -14.53 -4.87 20.30
C THR A 117 -13.21 -4.98 21.03
N MET A 118 -12.33 -3.97 20.91
CA MET A 118 -11.01 -3.92 21.54
C MET A 118 -11.03 -2.98 22.76
N GLY A 119 -10.25 -3.31 23.80
CA GLY A 119 -10.11 -2.42 24.96
C GLY A 119 -9.52 -1.06 24.56
N ALA A 120 -10.03 0.04 25.13
CA ALA A 120 -9.67 1.40 24.70
C ALA A 120 -8.15 1.67 24.65
N ALA A 121 -7.40 1.18 25.65
CA ALA A 121 -5.94 1.36 25.71
C ALA A 121 -5.20 0.56 24.62
N GLU A 122 -5.72 -0.60 24.22
CA GLU A 122 -5.17 -1.41 23.14
C GLU A 122 -5.53 -0.80 21.78
N TYR A 123 -6.76 -0.32 21.64
CA TYR A 123 -7.23 0.37 20.44
C TYR A 123 -6.39 1.61 20.15
N GLU A 124 -6.10 2.42 21.16
CA GLU A 124 -5.22 3.60 21.01
C GLU A 124 -3.81 3.22 20.57
N LYS A 125 -3.22 2.17 21.18
CA LYS A 125 -1.91 1.65 20.79
C LYS A 125 -1.91 1.12 19.35
N PHE A 126 -2.93 0.35 18.99
CA PHE A 126 -3.06 -0.27 17.68
C PHE A 126 -3.22 0.77 16.57
N THR A 127 -4.08 1.77 16.79
CA THR A 127 -4.48 2.75 15.78
C THR A 127 -3.60 4.01 15.83
N THR A 128 -3.65 4.78 16.92
CA THR A 128 -3.00 6.09 17.06
C THR A 128 -1.48 5.96 17.17
N GLN A 129 -0.97 4.94 17.86
CA GLN A 129 0.47 4.71 17.98
C GLN A 129 1.05 3.90 16.80
N GLY A 130 0.19 3.41 15.90
CA GLY A 130 0.60 2.74 14.66
C GLY A 130 1.10 1.30 14.82
N ASN A 131 0.76 0.65 15.95
CA ASN A 131 1.20 -0.71 16.26
C ASN A 131 0.52 -1.79 15.41
N PHE A 132 -0.46 -1.47 14.57
CA PHE A 132 -0.97 -2.41 13.57
C PHE A 132 0.09 -2.81 12.52
N THR A 133 1.15 -2.02 12.40
CA THR A 133 2.28 -2.25 11.50
C THR A 133 3.52 -2.64 12.32
N ILE A 134 4.31 -3.58 11.81
CA ILE A 134 5.54 -3.97 12.51
C ILE A 134 6.66 -3.03 12.10
N ARG A 135 7.32 -2.43 13.08
CA ARG A 135 8.47 -1.54 12.90
C ARG A 135 9.66 -2.12 13.63
N ARG A 136 10.84 -2.09 13.01
CA ARG A 136 12.11 -2.54 13.62
C ARG A 136 13.05 -1.40 13.96
N THR A 137 12.70 -0.19 13.53
CA THR A 137 13.51 1.02 13.69
C THR A 137 12.59 2.22 13.89
N PHE A 138 13.08 3.27 14.54
CA PHE A 138 12.34 4.52 14.78
C PHE A 138 12.32 5.49 13.58
N LYS A 139 12.50 4.97 12.35
CA LYS A 139 12.41 5.79 11.14
C LYS A 139 10.94 6.15 10.86
N PHE A 140 10.73 7.09 9.93
CA PHE A 140 9.37 7.49 9.53
C PHE A 140 8.65 6.44 8.66
N TRP A 141 9.37 5.75 7.77
CA TRP A 141 8.82 4.78 6.81
C TRP A 141 9.23 3.28 7.05
N PRO A 142 9.30 2.75 8.29
CA PRO A 142 9.84 1.41 8.55
C PRO A 142 8.76 0.32 8.59
N GLY A 143 7.47 0.69 8.56
CA GLY A 143 6.37 -0.23 8.78
C GLY A 143 6.39 -1.39 7.79
N THR A 144 6.05 -2.58 8.26
CA THR A 144 5.98 -3.80 7.43
C THR A 144 4.75 -4.58 7.86
N TRP A 145 4.01 -5.12 6.88
CA TRP A 145 2.87 -6.00 7.13
C TRP A 145 3.23 -7.14 8.10
N SER A 146 2.31 -7.45 9.00
CA SER A 146 2.45 -8.54 9.97
C SER A 146 2.74 -9.87 9.27
N ASN A 147 1.94 -10.22 8.25
CA ASN A 147 2.13 -11.44 7.48
C ASN A 147 3.50 -11.52 6.80
N MET A 148 3.94 -10.41 6.16
CA MET A 148 5.26 -10.35 5.54
C MET A 148 6.39 -10.55 6.57
N THR A 149 6.24 -9.97 7.75
CA THR A 149 7.23 -10.12 8.83
C THR A 149 7.27 -11.55 9.35
N ILE A 150 6.11 -12.16 9.60
CA ILE A 150 5.99 -13.56 10.02
C ILE A 150 6.62 -14.47 8.96
N GLU A 151 6.35 -14.23 7.69
CA GLU A 151 6.89 -15.05 6.60
C GLU A 151 8.41 -14.92 6.50
N GLN A 152 8.94 -13.70 6.53
CA GLN A 152 10.36 -13.43 6.34
C GLN A 152 11.22 -13.72 7.58
N SER A 153 10.66 -13.67 8.78
CA SER A 153 11.38 -13.96 10.03
C SER A 153 11.09 -15.37 10.54
N LEU A 154 9.84 -15.68 10.84
CA LEU A 154 9.48 -16.95 11.48
C LEU A 154 9.45 -18.11 10.48
N MET A 155 8.69 -17.96 9.39
CA MET A 155 8.50 -19.04 8.43
C MET A 155 9.76 -19.32 7.63
N LYS A 156 10.57 -18.31 7.32
CA LYS A 156 11.85 -18.49 6.63
C LYS A 156 12.78 -19.41 7.42
N ASN A 157 13.02 -19.13 8.69
CA ASN A 157 13.88 -19.95 9.56
C ASN A 157 13.38 -21.40 9.64
N MET A 158 12.07 -21.57 9.67
CA MET A 158 11.41 -22.87 9.69
C MET A 158 11.54 -23.64 8.37
N LYS A 159 11.38 -22.96 7.23
CA LYS A 159 11.43 -23.58 5.90
C LYS A 159 12.86 -23.87 5.43
N THR A 160 13.82 -22.97 5.65
CA THR A 160 15.20 -23.12 5.14
C THR A 160 16.05 -24.05 5.98
N PHE A 161 15.94 -23.98 7.31
CA PHE A 161 16.75 -24.80 8.20
C PHE A 161 15.98 -25.98 8.81
N GLY A 162 14.65 -25.94 8.81
CA GLY A 162 13.79 -26.95 9.46
C GLY A 162 13.29 -28.05 8.52
N GLY A 163 13.53 -27.94 7.20
CA GLY A 163 13.17 -28.99 6.24
C GLY A 163 11.67 -29.18 6.00
N LEU A 164 10.82 -28.24 6.47
CA LEU A 164 9.36 -28.34 6.41
C LEU A 164 8.79 -28.34 4.98
N THR A 165 9.56 -27.88 4.00
CA THR A 165 9.20 -27.95 2.58
C THR A 165 9.44 -29.32 1.94
N HIS A 166 10.18 -30.23 2.59
CA HIS A 166 10.58 -31.51 2.01
C HIS A 166 10.28 -32.75 2.88
N GLY A 167 9.68 -32.61 4.07
CA GLY A 167 9.42 -33.71 5.01
C GLY A 167 7.95 -33.87 5.46
N ARG A 168 7.59 -35.06 5.96
CA ARG A 168 6.28 -35.37 6.56
C ARG A 168 6.26 -34.97 8.04
N GLY A 169 5.84 -33.74 8.33
CA GLY A 169 5.48 -33.29 9.68
C GLY A 169 6.40 -32.26 10.33
N VAL A 170 5.95 -31.69 11.44
CA VAL A 170 6.69 -30.72 12.26
C VAL A 170 7.43 -31.50 13.35
N SER A 171 8.76 -31.56 13.30
CA SER A 171 9.56 -32.17 14.37
C SER A 171 9.67 -31.24 15.58
N ASP A 172 9.97 -31.79 16.76
CA ASP A 172 10.17 -30.99 17.99
C ASP A 172 11.27 -29.93 17.83
N SER A 173 12.30 -30.24 17.04
CA SER A 173 13.40 -29.30 16.74
C SER A 173 12.99 -28.13 15.82
N VAL A 174 11.93 -28.31 15.03
CA VAL A 174 11.32 -27.27 14.21
C VAL A 174 10.40 -26.41 15.08
N LEU A 175 9.61 -27.03 15.95
CA LEU A 175 8.75 -26.34 16.90
C LEU A 175 9.57 -25.47 17.86
N ALA A 176 10.62 -26.02 18.47
CA ALA A 176 11.50 -25.29 19.38
C ALA A 176 12.12 -24.05 18.72
N ARG A 177 12.48 -24.15 17.45
CA ARG A 177 13.07 -23.04 16.68
C ARG A 177 12.05 -21.95 16.33
N TRP A 178 10.82 -22.34 16.05
CA TRP A 178 9.73 -21.38 15.87
C TRP A 178 9.45 -20.61 17.16
N THR A 179 9.38 -21.33 18.30
CA THR A 179 9.24 -20.71 19.63
C THR A 179 10.41 -19.78 19.96
N GLN A 180 11.64 -20.16 19.62
CA GLN A 180 12.81 -19.30 19.81
C GLN A 180 12.81 -18.08 18.88
N GLY A 181 12.31 -18.22 17.65
CA GLY A 181 12.09 -17.08 16.76
C GLY A 181 11.06 -16.07 17.31
N MET A 182 10.09 -16.52 18.12
CA MET A 182 9.13 -15.62 18.78
C MET A 182 9.80 -14.74 19.84
N THR A 183 10.79 -15.25 20.58
CA THR A 183 11.59 -14.43 21.51
C THR A 183 12.43 -13.37 20.79
N GLU A 184 12.90 -13.64 19.57
CA GLU A 184 13.63 -12.63 18.78
C GLU A 184 12.73 -11.48 18.30
N LEU A 185 11.43 -11.73 18.10
CA LEU A 185 10.45 -10.68 17.78
C LEU A 185 10.16 -9.74 18.95
N GLN A 186 10.45 -10.15 20.20
CA GLN A 186 10.27 -9.28 21.38
C GLN A 186 11.31 -8.15 21.45
N TYR A 187 12.41 -8.28 20.72
CA TYR A 187 13.48 -7.28 20.63
C TYR A 187 13.38 -6.40 19.36
N LEU A 188 12.27 -6.49 18.61
CA LEU A 188 11.93 -5.61 17.50
C LEU A 188 11.04 -4.45 17.96
#